data_AF-G3I7I2-F1
#
_entry.id   AF-G3I7I2-F1
#
_cell.length_a   1.000
_cell.length_b   1.000
_cell.length_c   1.000
_cell.angle_alpha   90.00
_cell.angle_beta   90.00
_cell.angle_gamma   90.00
#
_symmetry.space_group_name_H-M   'P 1'
#
loop_
_entity.id
_entity.type
_entity.pdbx_description
1 polymer ?
#
loop_
_entity_poly.entity_id
_entity_poly.type
_entity_poly.pdbx_seq_one_letter_code
_entity_poly.pdbx_strand_id
1 'polypeptide(L)'
;MGKEGRQAARNSDYAVARFKFLSKLLFVHGHFYYIRIATLVQYFFYKNVCFITPQFLYQFYCLFSQQTLYDSVYLTLYNICFTSLPVLIYSLLEQHIDPHVLQSKPTLYRDISKNRLLSIKAFLYWTTLGFSHAFIFFFGSYFLVGKDTSLLGNGQMFGNWTFGTLVFTVMVITVTVKMALETHFWTWINHLVTWGSIIFYFIFSLFYGGILWPFLGSQNMYFVFIQLLSSGPVWFAIFLMVVTCLFLDVVKKVFDRQLHPTSTEKAQLTEAHSSVKCLDSMCCFPGETPCTSVGRMLERVIGRCSPNHISRLWSASDPLYTNDRSILTLSPMDSSTC
;
A
#
# COMPACT_ATOMS: atom_id res chain seq x y z
N MET A 1 -24.53 -33.48 -11.11
CA MET A 1 -24.84 -33.41 -9.67
C MET A 1 -26.21 -34.03 -9.44
N GLY A 2 -26.30 -35.12 -8.67
CA GLY A 2 -27.58 -35.73 -8.28
C GLY A 2 -28.39 -34.85 -7.32
N LYS A 3 -29.61 -35.27 -6.96
CA LYS A 3 -30.50 -34.52 -6.04
C LYS A 3 -29.81 -34.25 -4.68
N GLU A 4 -29.09 -35.23 -4.15
CA GLU A 4 -28.31 -35.10 -2.90
C GLU A 4 -27.15 -34.10 -3.04
N GLY A 5 -26.39 -34.16 -4.14
CA GLY A 5 -25.27 -33.24 -4.39
C GLY A 5 -25.71 -31.79 -4.59
N ARG A 6 -26.91 -31.55 -5.14
CA ARG A 6 -27.51 -30.20 -5.22
C ARG A 6 -27.93 -29.68 -3.85
N GLN A 7 -28.45 -30.55 -2.99
CA GLN A 7 -28.89 -30.17 -1.64
C GLN A 7 -27.68 -29.87 -0.74
N ALA A 8 -26.62 -30.67 -0.82
CA ALA A 8 -25.36 -30.42 -0.13
C ALA A 8 -24.69 -29.11 -0.59
N ALA A 9 -24.63 -28.86 -1.90
CA ALA A 9 -24.07 -27.62 -2.44
C ALA A 9 -24.85 -26.36 -2.01
N ARG A 10 -26.16 -26.48 -1.78
CA ARG A 10 -27.00 -25.38 -1.28
C ARG A 10 -26.78 -25.09 0.20
N ASN A 11 -26.36 -26.09 0.97
CA ASN A 11 -26.10 -25.97 2.40
C ASN A 11 -24.62 -25.71 2.73
N SER A 12 -23.74 -25.61 1.72
CA SER A 12 -22.30 -25.35 1.89
C SER A 12 -21.95 -23.89 1.64
N ASP A 13 -20.96 -23.34 2.36
CA ASP A 13 -20.44 -21.98 2.13
C ASP A 13 -19.84 -21.80 0.73
N TYR A 14 -19.26 -22.87 0.18
CA TYR A 14 -18.68 -22.89 -1.17
C TYR A 14 -19.07 -24.18 -1.90
N ALA A 15 -19.61 -24.05 -3.11
CA ALA A 15 -19.93 -25.18 -3.98
C ALA A 15 -18.85 -25.34 -5.07
N VAL A 16 -18.15 -26.48 -5.06
CA VAL A 16 -17.06 -26.77 -6.00
C VAL A 16 -17.43 -27.97 -6.88
N ALA A 17 -17.25 -27.84 -8.21
CA ALA A 17 -17.70 -28.86 -9.16
C ALA A 17 -16.87 -30.16 -9.16
N ARG A 18 -15.56 -30.08 -8.84
CA ARG A 18 -14.63 -31.22 -8.79
C ARG A 18 -13.65 -31.04 -7.64
N PHE A 19 -13.27 -32.14 -6.98
CA PHE A 19 -12.34 -32.11 -5.84
C PHE A 19 -10.98 -31.46 -6.17
N LYS A 20 -10.49 -31.59 -7.42
CA LYS A 20 -9.23 -30.96 -7.85
C LYS A 20 -9.20 -29.43 -7.68
N PHE A 21 -10.36 -28.76 -7.75
CA PHE A 21 -10.44 -27.30 -7.60
C PHE A 21 -10.35 -26.84 -6.15
N LEU A 22 -10.55 -27.74 -5.18
CA LEU A 22 -10.40 -27.45 -3.75
C LEU A 22 -8.97 -27.02 -3.40
N SER A 23 -7.97 -27.62 -4.04
CA SER A 23 -6.56 -27.26 -3.88
C SER A 23 -6.31 -25.79 -4.24
N LYS A 24 -6.79 -25.33 -5.40
CA LYS A 24 -6.67 -23.93 -5.83
C LYS A 24 -7.47 -22.98 -4.93
N LEU A 25 -8.68 -23.37 -4.54
CA LEU A 25 -9.52 -22.57 -3.65
C LEU A 25 -8.84 -22.31 -2.29
N LEU A 26 -8.29 -23.35 -1.66
CA LEU A 26 -7.67 -23.24 -0.34
C LEU A 26 -6.30 -22.53 -0.41
N PHE A 27 -5.38 -23.04 -1.24
CA PHE A 27 -3.98 -22.61 -1.22
C PHE A 27 -3.76 -21.26 -1.89
N VAL A 28 -4.54 -20.90 -2.91
CA VAL A 28 -4.41 -19.61 -3.60
C VAL A 28 -5.37 -18.60 -3.00
N HIS A 29 -6.68 -18.84 -3.14
CA HIS A 29 -7.67 -17.85 -2.70
C HIS A 29 -7.71 -17.70 -1.18
N GLY A 30 -7.73 -18.81 -0.43
CA GLY A 30 -7.69 -18.77 1.04
C GLY A 30 -6.47 -18.03 1.58
N HIS A 31 -5.29 -18.26 0.98
CA HIS A 31 -4.08 -17.54 1.36
C HIS A 31 -4.16 -16.03 1.09
N PHE A 32 -4.60 -15.64 -0.11
CA PHE A 32 -4.77 -14.23 -0.46
C PHE A 32 -5.79 -13.53 0.43
N TYR A 33 -6.97 -14.12 0.63
CA TYR A 33 -8.01 -13.52 1.48
C TYR A 33 -7.52 -13.34 2.91
N TYR A 34 -6.81 -14.33 3.46
CA TYR A 34 -6.24 -14.21 4.80
C TYR A 34 -5.27 -13.03 4.92
N ILE A 35 -4.27 -12.93 4.03
CA ILE A 35 -3.27 -11.84 4.07
C ILE A 35 -3.94 -10.47 3.86
N ARG A 36 -4.86 -10.37 2.90
CA ARG A 36 -5.60 -9.14 2.58
C ARG A 36 -6.41 -8.65 3.78
N ILE A 37 -7.25 -9.53 4.36
CA ILE A 37 -8.11 -9.18 5.50
C ILE A 37 -7.27 -8.89 6.74
N ALA A 38 -6.23 -9.69 7.02
CA ALA A 38 -5.38 -9.48 8.19
C ALA A 38 -4.67 -8.13 8.14
N THR A 39 -4.09 -7.78 6.99
CA THR A 39 -3.43 -6.48 6.80
C THR A 39 -4.44 -5.33 6.81
N LEU A 40 -5.61 -5.51 6.17
CA LEU A 40 -6.69 -4.53 6.18
C LEU A 40 -7.12 -4.15 7.60
N VAL A 41 -7.38 -5.16 8.45
CA VAL A 41 -7.83 -4.94 9.83
C VAL A 41 -6.74 -4.22 10.63
N GLN A 42 -5.50 -4.72 10.58
CA GLN A 42 -4.37 -4.09 11.27
C GLN A 42 -4.16 -2.63 10.84
N TYR A 43 -4.19 -2.39 9.54
CA TYR A 43 -4.02 -1.06 8.98
C TYR A 43 -5.18 -0.13 9.37
N PHE A 44 -6.41 -0.63 9.41
CA PHE A 44 -7.58 0.13 9.85
C PHE A 44 -7.41 0.60 11.30
N PHE A 45 -6.94 -0.26 12.21
CA PHE A 45 -6.64 0.15 13.58
C PHE A 45 -5.49 1.16 13.63
N TYR A 46 -4.38 0.87 12.94
CA TYR A 46 -3.22 1.76 12.87
C TYR A 46 -3.59 3.18 12.41
N LYS A 47 -4.34 3.32 11.30
CA LYS A 47 -4.71 4.64 10.77
C LYS A 47 -5.65 5.42 11.69
N ASN A 48 -6.51 4.73 12.44
CA ASN A 48 -7.42 5.37 13.38
C ASN A 48 -6.69 5.78 14.66
N VAL A 49 -5.74 4.99 15.13
CA VAL A 49 -4.84 5.36 16.23
C VAL A 49 -4.00 6.58 15.84
N CYS A 50 -3.44 6.61 14.63
CA CYS A 50 -2.72 7.77 14.08
C CYS A 50 -3.58 9.05 14.09
N PHE A 51 -4.88 8.89 13.85
CA PHE A 51 -5.82 9.99 13.77
C PHE A 51 -6.28 10.51 15.13
N ILE A 52 -6.67 9.63 16.05
CA ILE A 52 -7.23 10.05 17.33
C ILE A 52 -6.16 10.49 18.34
N THR A 53 -4.94 9.94 18.25
CA THR A 53 -3.89 10.20 19.22
C THR A 53 -3.46 11.68 19.27
N PRO A 54 -3.23 12.39 18.15
CA PRO A 54 -2.91 13.82 18.20
C PRO A 54 -4.04 14.67 18.80
N GLN A 55 -5.31 14.30 18.54
CA GLN A 55 -6.47 14.95 19.15
C GLN A 55 -6.46 14.75 20.68
N PHE A 56 -6.16 13.54 21.14
CA PHE A 56 -6.01 13.25 22.57
C PHE A 56 -4.84 14.03 23.20
N LEU A 57 -3.68 14.06 22.55
CA LEU A 57 -2.52 14.83 23.01
C LEU A 57 -2.82 16.32 23.10
N TYR A 58 -3.53 16.87 22.12
CA TYR A 58 -3.96 18.27 22.12
C TYR A 58 -4.82 18.63 23.33
N GLN A 59 -5.60 17.68 23.84
CA GLN A 59 -6.50 17.93 24.95
C GLN A 59 -5.79 18.35 26.24
N PHE A 60 -4.56 17.87 26.46
CA PHE A 60 -3.70 18.30 27.58
C PHE A 60 -3.33 19.78 27.48
N TYR A 61 -3.08 20.28 26.26
CA TYR A 61 -2.73 21.68 26.02
C TYR A 61 -3.96 22.61 26.10
N CYS A 62 -5.16 22.07 25.92
CA CYS A 62 -6.41 22.80 26.08
C CYS A 62 -7.06 22.63 27.46
N LEU A 63 -6.35 22.09 28.45
CA LEU A 63 -6.87 21.89 29.82
C LEU A 63 -8.22 21.13 29.86
N PHE A 64 -8.38 20.12 29.00
CA PHE A 64 -9.62 19.32 28.91
C PHE A 64 -10.90 20.10 28.53
N SER A 65 -10.79 21.26 27.90
CA SER A 65 -11.92 22.07 27.42
C SER A 65 -12.72 21.49 26.23
N GLN A 66 -12.37 20.29 25.74
CA GLN A 66 -12.98 19.63 24.58
C GLN A 66 -12.79 20.37 23.23
N GLN A 67 -11.89 21.35 23.17
CA GLN A 67 -11.52 21.98 21.90
C GLN A 67 -10.94 20.96 20.92
N THR A 68 -11.52 20.88 19.72
CA THR A 68 -11.03 19.95 18.69
C THR A 68 -9.76 20.49 18.03
N LEU A 69 -8.83 19.59 17.72
CA LEU A 69 -7.64 19.90 16.92
C LEU A 69 -8.02 20.00 15.44
N TYR A 70 -8.85 19.07 14.97
CA TYR A 70 -9.33 19.03 13.59
C TYR A 70 -10.70 19.70 13.44
N ASP A 71 -10.93 20.26 12.26
CA ASP A 71 -12.26 20.74 11.86
C ASP A 71 -13.24 19.58 11.68
N SER A 72 -14.53 19.84 11.94
CA SER A 72 -15.60 18.85 11.88
C SER A 72 -15.75 18.18 10.51
N VAL A 73 -15.49 18.91 9.42
CA VAL A 73 -15.52 18.37 8.05
C VAL A 73 -14.34 17.43 7.83
N TYR A 74 -13.14 17.77 8.31
CA TYR A 74 -12.00 16.86 8.24
C TYR A 74 -12.20 15.61 9.11
N LEU A 75 -12.81 15.75 10.29
CA LEU A 75 -13.14 14.62 11.16
C LEU A 75 -14.04 13.60 10.47
N THR A 76 -15.05 14.07 9.74
CA THR A 76 -16.02 13.21 9.04
C THR A 76 -15.45 12.60 7.76
N LEU A 77 -14.73 13.39 6.96
CA LEU A 77 -14.22 12.96 5.65
C LEU A 77 -12.97 12.08 5.72
N TYR A 78 -12.22 12.11 6.82
CA TYR A 78 -10.98 11.34 6.97
C TYR A 78 -11.17 9.85 6.65
N ASN A 79 -12.16 9.21 7.29
CA ASN A 79 -12.41 7.79 7.12
C ASN A 79 -13.19 7.46 5.84
N ILE A 80 -14.04 8.38 5.36
CA ILE A 80 -14.97 8.13 4.24
C ILE A 80 -14.31 8.39 2.90
N CYS A 81 -13.55 9.48 2.75
CA CYS A 81 -13.05 9.93 1.45
C CYS A 81 -11.53 9.84 1.35
N PHE A 82 -10.79 10.33 2.35
CA PHE A 82 -9.33 10.47 2.21
C PHE A 82 -8.57 9.16 2.35
N THR A 83 -9.08 8.21 3.16
CA THR A 83 -8.32 6.99 3.49
C THR A 83 -9.06 5.68 3.22
N SER A 84 -10.26 5.70 2.65
CA SER A 84 -11.05 4.49 2.37
C SER A 84 -10.65 3.81 1.05
N LEU A 85 -10.50 4.60 -0.02
CA LEU A 85 -10.29 4.07 -1.37
C LEU A 85 -8.96 3.30 -1.50
N PRO A 86 -7.79 3.81 -1.05
CA PRO A 86 -6.54 3.05 -1.15
C PRO A 86 -6.61 1.72 -0.40
N VAL A 87 -7.25 1.74 0.77
CA VAL A 87 -7.41 0.57 1.64
C VAL A 87 -8.33 -0.48 1.01
N LEU A 88 -9.46 -0.04 0.45
CA LEU A 88 -10.40 -0.91 -0.25
C LEU A 88 -9.71 -1.60 -1.44
N ILE A 89 -9.00 -0.82 -2.25
CA ILE A 89 -8.40 -1.32 -3.49
C ILE A 89 -7.27 -2.30 -3.18
N TYR A 90 -6.42 -2.02 -2.20
CA TYR A 90 -5.45 -3.00 -1.69
C TYR A 90 -6.15 -4.30 -1.25
N SER A 91 -7.23 -4.21 -0.48
CA SER A 91 -7.94 -5.40 0.01
C SER A 91 -8.51 -6.30 -1.11
N LEU A 92 -8.78 -5.72 -2.29
CA LEU A 92 -9.33 -6.43 -3.44
C LEU A 92 -8.26 -6.96 -4.39
N LEU A 93 -7.23 -6.17 -4.66
CA LEU A 93 -6.29 -6.41 -5.75
C LEU A 93 -4.93 -6.96 -5.30
N GLU A 94 -4.61 -6.92 -4.01
CA GLU A 94 -3.26 -7.26 -3.54
C GLU A 94 -2.88 -8.72 -3.81
N GLN A 95 -1.73 -8.93 -4.45
CA GLN A 95 -1.18 -10.25 -4.77
C GLN A 95 0.30 -10.28 -4.39
N HIS A 96 0.57 -10.70 -3.16
CA HIS A 96 1.95 -10.73 -2.66
C HIS A 96 2.81 -11.84 -3.32
N ILE A 97 2.22 -12.93 -3.80
CA ILE A 97 2.93 -14.05 -4.47
C ILE A 97 2.12 -14.49 -5.69
N ASP A 98 2.80 -14.96 -6.74
CA ASP A 98 2.14 -15.52 -7.92
C ASP A 98 1.27 -16.77 -7.57
N PRO A 99 0.03 -16.86 -8.10
CA PRO A 99 -0.86 -18.00 -7.86
C PRO A 99 -0.26 -19.38 -8.16
N HIS A 100 0.61 -19.50 -9.17
CA HIS A 100 1.22 -20.76 -9.57
C HIS A 100 2.23 -21.26 -8.54
N VAL A 101 2.96 -20.35 -7.88
CA VAL A 101 3.90 -20.69 -6.80
C VAL A 101 3.14 -21.20 -5.57
N LEU A 102 2.02 -20.57 -5.22
CA LEU A 102 1.18 -21.03 -4.11
C LEU A 102 0.55 -22.41 -4.37
N GLN A 103 0.18 -22.69 -5.63
CA GLN A 103 -0.38 -23.97 -6.00
C GLN A 103 0.67 -25.09 -6.06
N SER A 104 1.90 -24.78 -6.49
CA SER A 104 3.00 -25.77 -6.58
C SER A 104 3.66 -26.07 -5.24
N LYS A 105 3.69 -25.12 -4.30
CA LYS A 105 4.34 -25.26 -2.98
C LYS A 105 3.35 -25.10 -1.82
N PRO A 106 2.53 -26.13 -1.51
CA PRO A 106 1.51 -26.04 -0.46
C PRO A 106 2.08 -25.84 0.96
N THR A 107 3.38 -26.09 1.17
CA THR A 107 4.06 -25.82 2.45
C THR A 107 4.01 -24.34 2.86
N LEU A 108 3.90 -23.42 1.90
CA LEU A 108 3.73 -21.97 2.12
C LEU A 108 2.48 -21.65 2.95
N TYR A 109 1.44 -22.49 2.86
CA TYR A 109 0.21 -22.30 3.63
C TYR A 109 0.45 -22.43 5.15
N ARG A 110 1.55 -23.05 5.59
CA ARG A 110 1.89 -23.15 7.01
C ARG A 110 2.26 -21.79 7.61
N ASP A 111 2.75 -20.85 6.80
CA ASP A 111 3.17 -19.52 7.28
C ASP A 111 1.98 -18.68 7.77
N ILE A 112 0.79 -18.90 7.19
CA ILE A 112 -0.47 -18.27 7.61
C ILE A 112 -1.28 -19.11 8.61
N SER A 113 -0.86 -20.36 8.84
CA SER A 113 -1.51 -21.23 9.81
C SER A 113 -1.46 -20.63 11.22
N LYS A 114 -2.43 -20.99 12.06
CA LYS A 114 -2.58 -20.49 13.44
C LYS A 114 -2.80 -18.97 13.56
N ASN A 115 -3.31 -18.33 12.51
CA ASN A 115 -3.68 -16.92 12.53
C ASN A 115 -2.55 -15.97 12.96
N ARG A 116 -1.31 -16.21 12.51
CA ARG A 116 -0.13 -15.43 12.94
C ARG A 116 -0.29 -13.92 12.72
N LEU A 117 -0.82 -13.48 11.57
CA LEU A 117 -1.02 -12.05 11.30
C LEU A 117 -2.14 -11.48 12.18
N LEU A 118 -3.23 -12.20 12.42
CA LEU A 118 -4.30 -11.74 13.32
C LEU A 118 -4.01 -11.96 14.82
N SER A 119 -2.76 -12.27 15.18
CA SER A 119 -2.39 -12.46 16.58
C SER A 119 -2.37 -11.15 17.36
N ILE A 120 -2.60 -11.23 18.67
CA ILE A 120 -2.53 -10.06 19.56
C ILE A 120 -1.17 -9.35 19.50
N LYS A 121 -0.09 -10.11 19.27
CA LYS A 121 1.27 -9.55 19.14
C LYS A 121 1.38 -8.64 17.92
N ALA A 122 0.86 -9.09 16.78
CA ALA A 122 0.83 -8.28 15.56
C ALA A 122 -0.08 -7.06 15.74
N PHE A 123 -1.27 -7.24 16.32
CA PHE A 123 -2.18 -6.12 16.63
C PHE A 123 -1.54 -5.06 17.52
N LEU A 124 -0.88 -5.47 18.61
CA LEU A 124 -0.17 -4.56 19.51
C LEU A 124 0.97 -3.86 18.79
N TYR A 125 1.75 -4.57 17.97
CA TYR A 125 2.80 -3.95 17.14
C TYR A 125 2.25 -2.83 16.26
N TRP A 126 1.19 -3.09 15.48
CA TRP A 126 0.57 -2.07 14.62
C TRP A 126 -0.02 -0.90 15.39
N THR A 127 -0.55 -1.17 16.58
CA THR A 127 -1.09 -0.14 17.48
C THR A 127 0.03 0.75 18.04
N THR A 128 1.11 0.17 18.56
CA THR A 128 2.28 0.91 19.06
C THR A 128 2.96 1.71 17.95
N LEU A 129 3.01 1.17 16.74
CA LEU A 129 3.49 1.90 15.56
C LEU A 129 2.61 3.12 15.28
N GLY A 130 1.29 2.97 15.34
CA GLY A 130 0.34 4.06 15.16
C GLY A 130 0.50 5.17 16.21
N PHE A 131 0.72 4.80 17.47
CA PHE A 131 1.08 5.77 18.51
C PHE A 131 2.39 6.49 18.16
N SER A 132 3.44 5.75 17.79
CA SER A 132 4.75 6.31 17.47
C SER A 132 4.69 7.35 16.35
N HIS A 133 3.94 7.07 15.28
CA HIS A 133 3.73 8.03 14.20
C HIS A 133 2.90 9.23 14.63
N ALA A 134 1.83 9.03 15.39
CA ALA A 134 1.05 10.14 15.93
C ALA A 134 1.87 11.07 16.83
N PHE A 135 2.78 10.51 17.65
CA PHE A 135 3.72 11.29 18.45
C PHE A 135 4.61 12.16 17.53
N ILE A 136 5.13 11.61 16.44
CA ILE A 136 5.94 12.37 15.47
C ILE A 136 5.09 13.47 14.81
N PHE A 137 3.85 13.20 14.41
CA PHE A 137 2.99 14.21 13.79
C PHE A 137 2.72 15.39 14.74
N PHE A 138 2.32 15.07 15.97
CA PHE A 138 1.95 16.09 16.97
C PHE A 138 3.17 16.87 17.46
N PHE A 139 4.19 16.18 17.97
CA PHE A 139 5.38 16.84 18.54
C PHE A 139 6.26 17.45 17.44
N GLY A 140 6.37 16.83 16.26
CA GLY A 140 7.06 17.40 15.12
C GLY A 140 6.46 18.74 14.69
N SER A 141 5.12 18.80 14.60
CA SER A 141 4.41 20.05 14.32
C SER A 141 4.52 21.05 15.47
N TYR A 142 4.50 20.59 16.72
CA TYR A 142 4.60 21.45 17.90
C TYR A 142 5.98 22.12 17.99
N PHE A 143 7.06 21.39 17.76
CA PHE A 143 8.41 21.94 17.74
C PHE A 143 8.65 22.89 16.57
N LEU A 144 7.98 22.66 15.43
CA LEU A 144 8.01 23.58 14.30
C LEU A 144 7.39 24.92 14.70
N VAL A 145 6.16 24.91 15.23
CA VAL A 145 5.42 26.14 15.57
C VAL A 145 5.96 26.83 16.83
N GLY A 146 6.48 26.08 17.81
CA GLY A 146 6.83 26.59 19.14
C GLY A 146 8.14 27.38 19.24
N LYS A 147 9.03 27.33 18.24
CA LYS A 147 10.29 28.09 18.25
C LYS A 147 10.20 29.44 17.56
N ASP A 148 9.44 29.54 16.47
CA ASP A 148 9.31 30.77 15.68
C ASP A 148 7.85 30.96 15.28
N THR A 149 7.09 31.76 16.03
CA THR A 149 5.68 32.03 15.71
C THR A 149 5.49 32.80 14.39
N SER A 150 6.58 33.23 13.74
CA SER A 150 6.65 33.94 12.47
C SER A 150 7.08 33.06 11.28
N LEU A 151 6.78 31.76 11.30
CA LEU A 151 7.13 30.84 10.22
C LEU A 151 6.39 31.08 8.88
N LEU A 152 5.42 31.98 8.84
CA LEU A 152 4.89 32.48 7.56
C LEU A 152 5.75 33.64 7.08
N GLY A 153 6.07 33.65 5.78
CA GLY A 153 6.83 34.75 5.15
C GLY A 153 6.16 36.13 5.23
N ASN A 154 4.93 36.22 5.74
CA ASN A 154 4.19 37.46 5.98
C ASN A 154 4.16 37.91 7.46
N GLY A 155 4.84 37.19 8.37
CA GLY A 155 4.92 37.53 9.80
C GLY A 155 3.64 37.28 10.61
N GLN A 156 2.62 36.62 10.04
CA GLN A 156 1.39 36.29 10.76
C GLN A 156 1.58 35.10 11.71
N MET A 157 0.88 35.13 12.85
CA MET A 157 0.93 34.08 13.86
C MET A 157 0.17 32.82 13.40
N PHE A 158 0.71 31.64 13.74
CA PHE A 158 0.02 30.36 13.57
C PHE A 158 -1.18 30.27 14.51
N GLY A 159 -2.39 30.17 13.93
CA GLY A 159 -3.60 29.87 14.69
C GLY A 159 -3.74 28.37 15.00
N ASN A 160 -4.60 28.04 15.96
CA ASN A 160 -4.89 26.64 16.36
C ASN A 160 -5.35 25.79 15.16
N TRP A 161 -6.17 26.35 14.28
CA TRP A 161 -6.64 25.68 13.06
C TRP A 161 -5.53 25.41 12.06
N THR A 162 -4.54 26.31 11.96
CA THR A 162 -3.36 26.12 11.11
C THR A 162 -2.49 24.97 11.63
N PHE A 163 -2.28 24.91 12.96
CA PHE A 163 -1.59 23.80 13.61
C PHE A 163 -2.30 22.45 13.39
N GLY A 164 -3.62 22.40 13.63
CA GLY A 164 -4.41 21.20 13.40
C GLY A 164 -4.41 20.74 11.95
N THR A 165 -4.44 21.70 11.01
CA THR A 165 -4.37 21.41 9.57
C THR A 165 -3.01 20.86 9.17
N LEU A 166 -1.91 21.39 9.71
CA LEU A 166 -0.56 20.86 9.49
C LEU A 166 -0.44 19.39 9.96
N VAL A 167 -0.85 19.12 11.20
CA VAL A 167 -0.84 17.76 11.77
C VAL A 167 -1.67 16.81 10.88
N PHE A 168 -2.85 17.26 10.44
CA PHE A 168 -3.73 16.49 9.57
C PHE A 168 -3.12 16.21 8.19
N THR A 169 -2.48 17.20 7.56
CA THR A 169 -1.80 17.05 6.26
C THR A 169 -0.69 15.99 6.34
N VAL A 170 0.18 16.10 7.35
CA VAL A 170 1.28 15.13 7.56
C VAL A 170 0.73 13.74 7.79
N MET A 171 -0.32 13.62 8.61
CA MET A 171 -0.98 12.34 8.88
C MET A 171 -1.56 11.72 7.61
N VAL A 172 -2.37 12.44 6.83
CA VAL A 172 -3.00 11.91 5.60
C VAL A 172 -1.96 11.44 4.61
N ILE A 173 -0.90 12.21 4.37
CA ILE A 173 0.18 11.81 3.48
C ILE A 173 0.89 10.56 4.02
N THR A 174 1.24 10.55 5.32
CA THR A 174 1.98 9.43 5.92
C THR A 174 1.18 8.14 5.89
N VAL A 175 -0.11 8.16 6.26
CA VAL A 175 -0.93 6.94 6.21
C VAL A 175 -1.07 6.44 4.77
N THR A 176 -1.38 7.32 3.82
CA THR A 176 -1.54 6.91 2.41
C THR A 176 -0.25 6.34 1.82
N VAL A 177 0.90 6.97 2.07
CA VAL A 177 2.20 6.44 1.62
C VAL A 177 2.58 5.17 2.39
N LYS A 178 2.23 5.05 3.68
CA LYS A 178 2.41 3.80 4.43
C LYS A 178 1.62 2.65 3.79
N MET A 179 0.41 2.91 3.31
CA MET A 179 -0.38 1.91 2.58
C MET A 179 0.31 1.48 1.29
N ALA A 180 0.86 2.45 0.54
CA ALA A 180 1.67 2.19 -0.65
C ALA A 180 2.89 1.32 -0.32
N LEU A 181 3.56 1.54 0.82
CA LEU A 181 4.69 0.72 1.27
C LEU A 181 4.31 -0.71 1.68
N GLU A 182 3.05 -0.96 2.02
CA GLU A 182 2.53 -2.32 2.27
C GLU A 182 2.08 -3.05 0.99
N THR A 183 1.90 -2.30 -0.11
CA THR A 183 1.46 -2.86 -1.39
C THR A 183 2.63 -3.53 -2.10
N HIS A 184 2.52 -4.84 -2.35
CA HIS A 184 3.52 -5.58 -3.14
C HIS A 184 3.17 -5.56 -4.62
N PHE A 185 1.90 -5.69 -4.97
CA PHE A 185 1.46 -5.73 -6.37
C PHE A 185 0.98 -4.37 -6.87
N TRP A 186 1.83 -3.66 -7.60
CA TRP A 186 1.54 -2.32 -8.10
C TRP A 186 0.79 -2.34 -9.44
N THR A 187 -0.54 -2.25 -9.37
CA THR A 187 -1.39 -2.03 -10.56
C THR A 187 -1.53 -0.55 -10.90
N TRP A 188 -1.97 -0.23 -12.13
CA TRP A 188 -2.35 1.13 -12.49
C TRP A 188 -3.45 1.70 -11.58
N ILE A 189 -4.41 0.85 -11.18
CA ILE A 189 -5.50 1.24 -10.27
C ILE A 189 -4.94 1.62 -8.89
N ASN A 190 -3.98 0.85 -8.36
CA ASN A 190 -3.33 1.15 -7.08
C ASN A 190 -2.61 2.50 -7.12
N HIS A 191 -1.90 2.81 -8.22
CA HIS A 191 -1.28 4.12 -8.40
C HIS A 191 -2.31 5.24 -8.44
N LEU A 192 -3.33 5.12 -9.28
CA LEU A 192 -4.37 6.12 -9.45
C LEU A 192 -5.04 6.43 -8.11
N VAL A 193 -5.39 5.41 -7.33
CA VAL A 193 -6.13 5.58 -6.09
C VAL A 193 -5.24 6.13 -4.98
N THR A 194 -3.98 5.70 -4.90
CA THR A 194 -3.01 6.21 -3.93
C THR A 194 -2.74 7.69 -4.16
N TRP A 195 -2.27 8.07 -5.36
CA TRP A 195 -1.96 9.46 -5.68
C TRP A 195 -3.22 10.33 -5.77
N GLY A 196 -4.30 9.77 -6.33
CA GLY A 196 -5.60 10.41 -6.41
C GLY A 196 -6.16 10.77 -5.04
N SER A 197 -5.98 9.94 -4.02
CA SER A 197 -6.43 10.27 -2.66
C SER A 197 -5.67 11.46 -2.04
N ILE A 198 -4.36 11.55 -2.27
CA ILE A 198 -3.54 12.70 -1.82
C ILE A 198 -3.98 13.96 -2.57
N ILE A 199 -4.04 13.91 -3.90
CA ILE A 199 -4.45 15.03 -4.74
C ILE A 199 -5.87 15.49 -4.37
N PHE A 200 -6.80 14.55 -4.17
CA PHE A 200 -8.16 14.84 -3.77
C PHE A 200 -8.21 15.56 -2.42
N TYR A 201 -7.40 15.17 -1.44
CA TYR A 201 -7.29 15.89 -0.17
C TYR A 201 -6.83 17.35 -0.36
N PHE A 202 -5.80 17.59 -1.17
CA PHE A 202 -5.33 18.96 -1.43
C PHE A 202 -6.38 19.81 -2.17
N ILE A 203 -7.00 19.28 -3.22
CA ILE A 203 -8.03 19.98 -3.99
C ILE A 203 -9.24 20.28 -3.10
N PHE A 204 -9.71 19.30 -2.32
CA PHE A 204 -10.82 19.48 -1.40
C PHE A 204 -10.51 20.57 -0.36
N SER A 205 -9.32 20.52 0.25
CA SER A 205 -8.92 21.47 1.29
C SER A 205 -8.77 22.90 0.75
N LEU A 206 -8.28 23.07 -0.48
CA LEU A 206 -8.26 24.37 -1.17
C LEU A 206 -9.66 24.90 -1.48
N PHE A 207 -10.54 24.03 -1.98
CA PHE A 207 -11.92 24.41 -2.31
C PHE A 207 -12.74 24.77 -1.06
N TYR A 208 -12.55 23.99 0.01
CA TYR A 208 -13.20 24.18 1.31
C TYR A 208 -12.79 25.50 1.98
N GLY A 209 -11.48 25.78 2.09
CA GLY A 209 -10.99 27.01 2.72
C GLY A 209 -11.08 28.27 1.86
N GLY A 210 -11.19 28.14 0.53
CA GLY A 210 -11.13 29.25 -0.42
C GLY A 210 -12.46 29.67 -1.04
N ILE A 211 -13.34 28.73 -1.42
CA ILE A 211 -14.56 29.01 -2.22
C ILE A 211 -15.84 28.76 -1.45
N LEU A 212 -15.89 27.71 -0.61
CA LEU A 212 -17.11 27.31 0.09
C LEU A 212 -17.45 28.19 1.31
N TRP A 213 -16.53 29.04 1.76
CA TRP A 213 -16.70 29.88 2.95
C TRP A 213 -17.94 30.79 2.96
N PRO A 214 -18.44 31.39 1.85
CA PRO A 214 -19.62 32.26 1.90
C PRO A 214 -20.92 31.49 2.09
N PHE A 215 -20.92 30.18 1.80
CA PHE A 215 -22.12 29.34 1.78
C PHE A 215 -22.31 28.54 3.07
N LEU A 216 -21.26 28.42 3.90
CA LEU A 216 -21.32 27.74 5.18
C LEU A 216 -21.26 28.81 6.30
N GLY A 217 -22.38 29.02 6.99
CA GLY A 217 -22.59 30.16 7.90
C GLY A 217 -21.58 30.30 9.07
N SER A 218 -20.83 29.26 9.43
CA SER A 218 -19.71 29.34 10.38
C SER A 218 -18.54 28.48 9.90
N GLN A 219 -17.48 29.10 9.40
CA GLN A 219 -16.27 28.42 8.96
C GLN A 219 -15.03 29.05 9.60
N ASN A 220 -14.32 28.28 10.40
CA ASN A 220 -13.11 28.74 11.08
C ASN A 220 -11.82 28.51 10.24
N MET A 221 -11.97 27.93 9.05
CA MET A 221 -10.88 27.50 8.15
C MET A 221 -10.62 28.45 6.97
N TYR A 222 -11.14 29.68 7.02
CA TYR A 222 -11.00 30.67 5.94
C TYR A 222 -9.53 30.95 5.62
N PHE A 223 -9.11 30.63 4.38
CA PHE A 223 -7.73 30.78 3.86
C PHE A 223 -6.60 30.09 4.66
N VAL A 224 -6.92 29.36 5.73
CA VAL A 224 -5.93 28.68 6.61
C VAL A 224 -5.06 27.71 5.81
N PHE A 225 -5.66 26.93 4.91
CA PHE A 225 -4.92 25.96 4.10
C PHE A 225 -4.00 26.65 3.09
N ILE A 226 -4.46 27.71 2.44
CA ILE A 226 -3.64 28.48 1.48
C ILE A 226 -2.45 29.12 2.20
N GLN A 227 -2.69 29.68 3.38
CA GLN A 227 -1.67 30.28 4.23
C GLN A 227 -0.62 29.25 4.67
N LEU A 228 -1.05 28.03 5.02
CA LEU A 228 -0.15 26.91 5.34
C LEU A 228 0.73 26.52 4.15
N LEU A 229 0.14 26.37 2.96
CA LEU A 229 0.87 25.97 1.74
C LEU A 229 1.75 27.09 1.17
N SER A 230 1.49 28.35 1.50
CA SER A 230 2.31 29.50 1.06
C SER A 230 3.67 29.55 1.77
N SER A 231 3.79 28.91 2.95
CA SER A 231 5.05 28.87 3.69
C SER A 231 5.98 27.75 3.18
N GLY A 232 7.11 28.12 2.59
CA GLY A 232 8.16 27.18 2.15
C GLY A 232 8.69 26.26 3.27
N PRO A 233 9.04 26.78 4.47
CA PRO A 233 9.49 25.96 5.60
C PRO A 233 8.51 24.84 6.00
N VAL A 234 7.20 25.09 5.86
CA VAL A 234 6.17 24.10 6.18
C VAL A 234 6.26 22.88 5.27
N TRP A 235 6.48 23.07 3.96
CA TRP A 235 6.65 21.95 3.02
C TRP A 235 7.86 21.08 3.37
N PHE A 236 8.99 21.70 3.72
CA PHE A 236 10.17 20.98 4.16
C PHE A 236 9.89 20.19 5.45
N ALA A 237 9.19 20.79 6.41
CA ALA A 237 8.82 20.12 7.65
C ALA A 237 7.86 18.94 7.40
N ILE A 238 6.85 19.10 6.53
CA ILE A 238 5.95 18.01 6.13
C ILE A 238 6.74 16.86 5.54
N PHE A 239 7.63 17.14 4.59
CA PHE A 239 8.48 16.14 3.97
C PHE A 239 9.35 15.42 5.00
N LEU A 240 10.02 16.16 5.89
CA LEU A 240 10.88 15.60 6.93
C LEU A 240 10.11 14.70 7.89
N MET A 241 8.92 15.11 8.34
CA MET A 241 8.08 14.31 9.24
C MET A 241 7.60 13.02 8.56
N VAL A 242 7.13 13.09 7.30
CA VAL A 242 6.73 11.92 6.53
C VAL A 242 7.90 10.95 6.36
N VAL A 243 9.07 11.44 5.94
CA VAL A 243 10.28 10.61 5.79
C VAL A 243 10.68 9.97 7.11
N THR A 244 10.64 10.71 8.22
CA THR A 244 11.01 10.18 9.54
C THR A 244 10.11 9.02 9.96
N CYS A 245 8.79 9.14 9.79
CA CYS A 245 7.85 8.06 10.08
C CYS A 245 8.12 6.84 9.19
N LEU A 246 8.16 7.03 7.87
CA LEU A 246 8.31 5.93 6.93
C LEU A 246 9.71 5.28 6.99
N PHE A 247 10.73 6.02 7.40
CA PHE A 247 12.07 5.47 7.61
C PHE A 247 12.07 4.40 8.69
N LEU A 248 11.37 4.63 9.81
CA LEU A 248 11.23 3.63 10.88
C LEU A 248 10.57 2.34 10.37
N ASP A 249 9.55 2.47 9.52
CA ASP A 249 8.88 1.32 8.88
C ASP A 249 9.83 0.55 7.96
N VAL A 250 10.56 1.26 7.10
CA VAL A 250 11.46 0.65 6.12
C VAL A 250 12.62 -0.07 6.83
N VAL A 251 13.25 0.58 7.82
CA VAL A 251 14.34 -0.03 8.60
C VAL A 251 13.85 -1.31 9.27
N LYS A 252 12.68 -1.27 9.92
CA LYS A 252 12.09 -2.44 10.56
C LYS A 252 11.82 -3.55 9.54
N LYS A 253 11.20 -3.25 8.41
CA LYS A 253 10.89 -4.24 7.36
C LYS A 253 12.14 -4.88 6.79
N VAL A 254 13.18 -4.09 6.53
CA VAL A 254 14.46 -4.58 6.01
C VAL A 254 15.15 -5.47 7.04
N PHE A 255 15.18 -5.05 8.31
CA PHE A 255 15.81 -5.82 9.39
C PHE A 255 15.13 -7.16 9.63
N ASP A 256 13.80 -7.19 9.70
CA ASP A 256 13.02 -8.42 9.84
C ASP A 256 13.26 -9.37 8.66
N ARG A 257 13.29 -8.83 7.43
CA ARG A 257 13.50 -9.62 6.21
C ARG A 257 14.91 -10.20 6.13
N GLN A 258 15.93 -9.51 6.67
CA GLN A 258 17.31 -10.00 6.67
C GLN A 258 17.55 -11.04 7.77
N LEU A 259 17.05 -10.82 8.99
CA LEU A 259 17.33 -11.72 10.12
C LEU A 259 16.39 -12.94 10.15
N HIS A 260 15.11 -12.75 9.87
CA HIS A 260 14.09 -13.78 10.00
C HIS A 260 13.13 -13.82 8.79
N PRO A 261 13.64 -14.09 7.57
CA PRO A 261 12.80 -14.19 6.38
C PRO A 261 11.80 -15.34 6.49
N THR A 262 10.55 -15.05 6.19
CA THR A 262 9.45 -16.01 6.10
C THR A 262 9.61 -16.94 4.89
N SER A 263 8.94 -18.11 4.92
CA SER A 263 9.04 -19.08 3.81
C SER A 263 8.46 -18.50 2.52
N THR A 264 7.40 -17.69 2.64
CA THR A 264 6.82 -16.86 1.58
C THR A 264 7.83 -15.89 0.97
N GLU A 265 8.57 -15.13 1.79
CA GLU A 265 9.59 -14.20 1.29
C GLU A 265 10.77 -14.93 0.61
N LYS A 266 11.17 -16.10 1.11
CA LYS A 266 12.18 -16.94 0.46
C LYS A 266 11.72 -17.46 -0.89
N ALA A 267 10.44 -17.82 -1.02
CA ALA A 267 9.86 -18.25 -2.28
C ALA A 267 9.84 -17.11 -3.31
N GLN A 268 9.46 -15.89 -2.90
CA GLN A 268 9.51 -14.70 -3.74
C GLN A 268 10.92 -14.40 -4.24
N LEU A 269 11.93 -14.49 -3.36
CA LEU A 269 13.33 -14.27 -3.74
C LEU A 269 13.82 -15.31 -4.75
N THR A 270 13.44 -16.57 -4.57
CA THR A 270 13.82 -17.65 -5.49
C THR A 270 13.22 -17.44 -6.88
N GLU A 271 11.94 -17.05 -6.94
CA GLU A 271 11.24 -16.74 -8.19
C GLU A 271 11.87 -15.54 -8.90
N ALA A 272 12.10 -14.44 -8.19
CA ALA A 272 12.76 -13.26 -8.73
C ALA A 272 14.16 -13.59 -9.28
N HIS A 273 14.95 -14.40 -8.56
CA HIS A 273 16.26 -14.86 -9.04
C HIS A 273 16.15 -15.75 -10.28
N SER A 274 15.14 -16.63 -10.38
CA SER A 274 14.94 -17.45 -11.57
C SER A 274 14.51 -16.62 -12.79
N SER A 275 13.64 -15.62 -12.61
CA SER A 275 13.24 -14.71 -13.68
C SER A 275 14.42 -13.87 -14.18
N VAL A 276 15.27 -13.38 -13.26
CA VAL A 276 16.49 -12.65 -13.63
C VAL A 276 17.47 -13.56 -14.37
N LYS A 277 17.67 -14.80 -13.93
CA LYS A 277 18.54 -15.77 -14.63
C LYS A 277 18.02 -16.14 -16.02
N CYS A 278 16.71 -16.33 -16.18
CA CYS A 278 16.11 -16.64 -17.48
C CYS A 278 16.17 -15.42 -18.43
N LEU A 279 15.99 -14.20 -17.90
CA LEU A 279 16.23 -12.97 -18.66
C LEU A 279 17.70 -12.83 -19.09
N ASP A 280 18.63 -13.15 -18.18
CA ASP A 280 20.07 -13.13 -18.47
C ASP A 280 20.47 -14.19 -19.51
N SER A 281 19.86 -15.38 -19.51
CA SER A 281 20.10 -16.39 -20.55
C SER A 281 19.47 -16.00 -21.89
N MET A 282 18.30 -15.36 -21.90
CA MET A 282 17.68 -14.85 -23.14
C MET A 282 18.50 -13.72 -23.80
N CYS A 283 19.27 -12.95 -23.02
CA CYS A 283 20.17 -11.92 -23.55
C CYS A 283 21.52 -12.47 -24.07
N CYS A 284 21.82 -13.76 -23.93
CA CYS A 284 23.01 -14.37 -24.51
C CYS A 284 22.58 -15.39 -25.60
N PHE A 285 22.42 -14.93 -26.84
CA PHE A 285 22.21 -15.83 -27.99
C PHE A 285 23.49 -16.64 -28.29
N PRO A 286 23.38 -17.91 -28.74
CA PRO A 286 24.53 -18.67 -29.21
C PRO A 286 24.91 -18.16 -30.61
N GLY A 287 25.79 -17.17 -30.69
CA GLY A 287 26.20 -16.61 -31.97
C GLY A 287 27.43 -15.71 -31.95
N GLU A 288 27.52 -14.73 -31.04
CA GLU A 288 28.63 -13.77 -31.08
C GLU A 288 29.12 -13.33 -29.69
N THR A 289 30.42 -13.54 -29.45
CA THR A 289 31.27 -13.06 -28.34
C THR A 289 30.93 -13.49 -26.89
N PRO A 290 31.93 -13.66 -26.01
CA PRO A 290 31.69 -14.04 -24.62
C PRO A 290 30.94 -12.92 -23.87
N CYS A 291 29.78 -13.28 -23.30
CA CYS A 291 28.87 -12.40 -22.55
C CYS A 291 29.57 -11.77 -21.30
N THR A 292 30.31 -10.67 -21.47
CA THR A 292 30.98 -9.97 -20.35
C THR A 292 29.97 -9.20 -19.48
N SER A 293 30.29 -9.00 -18.19
CA SER A 293 29.38 -8.38 -17.21
C SER A 293 28.98 -6.93 -17.55
N VAL A 294 29.85 -6.20 -18.25
CA VAL A 294 29.63 -4.79 -18.61
C VAL A 294 28.72 -4.66 -19.83
N GLY A 295 28.87 -5.52 -20.84
CA GLY A 295 27.97 -5.57 -21.99
C GLY A 295 26.51 -5.84 -21.59
N ARG A 296 26.30 -6.73 -20.60
CA ARG A 296 24.98 -7.07 -20.04
C ARG A 296 24.25 -5.88 -19.41
N MET A 297 24.97 -5.00 -18.72
CA MET A 297 24.36 -3.82 -18.08
C MET A 297 24.00 -2.75 -19.12
N LEU A 298 24.85 -2.60 -20.14
CA LEU A 298 24.68 -1.63 -21.22
C LEU A 298 23.47 -1.98 -22.12
N GLU A 299 23.28 -3.25 -22.46
CA GLU A 299 22.12 -3.70 -23.26
C GLU A 299 20.77 -3.59 -22.52
N ARG A 300 20.77 -3.75 -21.18
CA ARG A 300 19.57 -3.48 -20.35
C ARG A 300 19.18 -2.02 -20.34
N VAL A 301 20.15 -1.10 -20.24
CA VAL A 301 19.89 0.35 -20.22
C VAL A 301 19.46 0.85 -21.59
N ILE A 302 19.98 0.26 -22.67
CA ILE A 302 19.63 0.60 -24.06
C ILE A 302 18.27 0.01 -24.49
N GLY A 303 17.71 -0.94 -23.74
CA GLY A 303 16.39 -1.51 -24.02
C GLY A 303 16.35 -2.53 -25.17
N ARG A 304 17.51 -3.05 -25.60
CA ARG A 304 17.61 -4.12 -26.62
C ARG A 304 17.09 -5.47 -26.12
N CYS A 305 17.17 -5.70 -24.82
CA CYS A 305 16.52 -6.83 -24.15
C CYS A 305 15.22 -6.39 -23.47
N SER A 306 14.10 -6.47 -24.19
CA SER A 306 12.76 -6.29 -23.65
C SER A 306 11.90 -7.50 -24.00
N PRO A 307 11.14 -8.09 -23.06
CA PRO A 307 10.30 -9.27 -23.32
C PRO A 307 9.25 -9.05 -24.42
N ASN A 308 8.97 -7.79 -24.79
CA ASN A 308 8.05 -7.44 -25.87
C ASN A 308 8.63 -7.56 -27.28
N HIS A 309 9.95 -7.74 -27.44
CA HIS A 309 10.61 -7.70 -28.77
C HIS A 309 10.90 -9.08 -29.39
N ILE A 310 10.63 -10.18 -28.67
CA ILE A 310 10.74 -11.53 -29.23
C ILE A 310 9.43 -11.84 -29.98
N SER A 311 9.44 -11.53 -31.27
CA SER A 311 8.44 -11.98 -32.22
C SER A 311 8.29 -13.50 -32.14
N ARG A 312 7.05 -13.97 -31.95
CA ARG A 312 6.60 -15.35 -32.15
C ARG A 312 7.07 -15.85 -33.53
N LEU A 313 8.18 -16.58 -33.58
CA LEU A 313 8.48 -17.43 -34.73
C LEU A 313 7.83 -18.79 -34.46
N TRP A 314 6.67 -19.00 -35.08
CA TRP A 314 5.99 -20.29 -35.08
C TRP A 314 6.90 -21.32 -35.76
N SER A 315 7.43 -22.28 -34.99
CA SER A 315 7.81 -23.57 -35.57
C SER A 315 6.53 -24.34 -35.83
N ALA A 316 6.18 -24.46 -37.11
CA ALA A 316 5.03 -25.22 -37.57
C ALA A 316 5.33 -26.72 -37.51
N SER A 317 5.31 -27.30 -36.30
CA SER A 317 5.33 -28.75 -36.13
C SER A 317 4.95 -29.13 -34.70
N ASP A 318 3.65 -29.06 -34.37
CA ASP A 318 3.05 -29.98 -33.39
C ASP A 318 1.52 -30.03 -33.56
N PRO A 319 0.94 -31.20 -33.88
CA PRO A 319 -0.50 -31.37 -34.00
C PRO A 319 -1.04 -31.94 -32.68
N LEU A 320 -1.90 -31.20 -31.94
CA LEU A 320 -3.11 -31.74 -31.26
C LEU A 320 -3.79 -30.72 -30.31
N TYR A 321 -5.12 -30.66 -30.42
CA TYR A 321 -6.14 -30.17 -29.47
C TYR A 321 -6.41 -28.65 -29.30
N THR A 322 -7.22 -28.15 -30.25
CA THR A 322 -8.55 -27.52 -30.10
C THR A 322 -8.90 -26.62 -28.89
N ASN A 323 -9.26 -25.38 -29.25
CA ASN A 323 -10.37 -24.54 -28.77
C ASN A 323 -10.61 -24.38 -27.25
N ASP A 324 -10.17 -23.24 -26.72
CA ASP A 324 -11.02 -22.43 -25.85
C ASP A 324 -10.71 -20.93 -26.01
N ARG A 325 -11.72 -20.18 -26.48
CA ARG A 325 -11.71 -18.71 -26.54
C ARG A 325 -12.27 -18.19 -25.21
N SER A 326 -11.40 -17.79 -24.28
CA SER A 326 -11.78 -16.85 -23.22
C SER A 326 -10.57 -16.07 -22.68
N ILE A 327 -10.58 -14.76 -22.95
CA ILE A 327 -10.19 -13.62 -22.09
C ILE A 327 -8.88 -13.77 -21.26
N LEU A 328 -7.87 -12.99 -21.67
CA LEU A 328 -6.76 -12.43 -20.88
C LEU A 328 -6.14 -13.37 -19.82
N THR A 329 -5.44 -14.40 -20.28
CA THR A 329 -4.34 -15.00 -19.53
C THR A 329 -3.03 -14.47 -20.12
N LEU A 330 -2.44 -13.46 -19.48
CA LEU A 330 -0.99 -13.29 -19.56
C LEU A 330 -0.41 -14.51 -18.82
N SER A 331 -0.09 -15.56 -19.56
CA SER A 331 0.68 -16.68 -19.00
C SER A 331 2.09 -16.16 -18.71
N PRO A 332 2.58 -16.21 -17.46
CA PRO A 332 4.01 -16.09 -17.24
C PRO A 332 4.72 -17.25 -17.95
N MET A 333 5.96 -17.00 -18.41
CA MET A 333 6.79 -18.03 -19.05
C MET A 333 6.87 -19.25 -18.14
N ASP A 334 6.47 -20.41 -18.65
CA ASP A 334 6.76 -21.68 -18.01
C ASP A 334 8.26 -21.80 -17.82
N SER A 335 8.71 -21.90 -16.56
CA SER A 335 10.11 -22.06 -16.16
C SER A 335 10.70 -23.42 -16.56
N SER A 336 10.04 -24.15 -17.47
CA SER A 336 10.51 -25.42 -18.04
C SER A 336 11.13 -25.26 -19.43
N THR A 337 11.11 -24.04 -19.98
CA THR A 337 11.78 -23.68 -21.25
C THR A 337 12.88 -22.63 -21.08
N CYS A 338 13.39 -22.54 -19.85
CA CYS A 338 14.74 -22.14 -19.45
C CYS A 338 15.22 -23.29 -18.53
#